data_AF-A0A6I4NV41-F1
#
_entry.id   AF-A0A6I4NV41-F1
#
_cell.length_a   1.000
_cell.length_b   1.000
_cell.length_c   1.000
_cell.angle_alpha   90.00
_cell.angle_beta   90.00
_cell.angle_gamma   90.00
#
_symmetry.space_group_name_H-M   'P 1'
#
loop_
_entity.id
_entity.type
_entity.pdbx_description
1 polymer ?
#
loop_
_entity_poly.entity_id
_entity_poly.type
_entity_poly.pdbx_seq_one_letter_code
_entity_poly.pdbx_strand_id
1 'polypeptide(L)'
;MPNVITHSLFTDFDIDLFKAGKHYKLYEKLGAHLVEVNGVKGVYFAVWAPTAQSVSVVGDFNYWTQGEHLLQVRWDSSGIWEGFIPNLAKGSIYKYKIQSNINGVVTEKADPFSLYCEKPPHTASVVWDLDYNWKDTKWMETRQENNSLDKPYSVYEVHLGSWKRADNNRFLTYLELADDLVNYVKETGFTHVEFMPVMEYPYDPSWGYQLVGYFAPTSRFGKPQDFMVLVDKLHQAGIGVILDWVPSHFPDDAHGLGFFDGSHLYEHPDRRKGYHPDWKSLVFNYGRNEVRAFLISNAVFWLSQYHADGLRVDAVASMLYLDYSRKDGEWEPNIYGGNENLETISFLKEFNEVIYANFDGVQTIAEESTSFPMVSRPTFAGGLGFGMKWMMGWMHDTLEYFQKDSIYRKYHQNDLTFSMTYAFTENFMLPFSHDEVVYGKQSIANKMTGDEWQKFANLRLLYGYMFTHPGTKLLFMGSEFGQSDEWNFEKSLDWHLLQYDYHKGIKQTITDLNQLYKNNPALYEKQFSGEGFEWINYSDHQNAVLSYIRKGNDEKENLVVVCNFTPVVRENYRIGIPKKGKLKEIFNTDSSLYGGSGITNSGTLKVDSSPYDGRDYSIELTLPPLSVTVYSIA
;
A
#
# COMPACT_ATOMS: atom_id res chain seq x y z
N MET A 1 7.96 45.84 19.60
CA MET A 1 6.86 45.43 18.69
C MET A 1 6.31 44.13 19.23
N PRO A 2 5.03 43.79 19.06
CA PRO A 2 4.57 42.46 19.41
C PRO A 2 5.35 41.44 18.56
N ASN A 3 5.88 40.40 19.21
CA ASN A 3 6.65 39.35 18.53
C ASN A 3 5.76 38.50 17.61
N VAL A 4 4.43 38.57 17.78
CA VAL A 4 3.41 37.93 16.94
C VAL A 4 2.41 38.99 16.49
N ILE A 5 2.18 39.08 15.19
CA ILE A 5 1.21 39.98 14.55
C ILE A 5 -0.06 39.19 14.25
N THR A 6 -1.23 39.76 14.55
CA THR A 6 -2.53 39.18 14.18
C THR A 6 -2.66 39.13 12.67
N HIS A 7 -2.77 37.92 12.13
CA HIS A 7 -2.98 37.65 10.71
C HIS A 7 -3.67 36.29 10.61
N SER A 8 -4.47 36.09 9.56
CA SER A 8 -5.13 34.82 9.30
C SER A 8 -5.14 34.49 7.82
N LEU A 9 -4.88 33.22 7.51
CA LEU A 9 -5.12 32.66 6.18
C LEU A 9 -6.54 32.08 6.02
N PHE A 10 -7.30 31.98 7.11
CA PHE A 10 -8.66 31.47 7.11
C PHE A 10 -9.68 32.55 6.76
N THR A 11 -10.51 32.25 5.79
CA THR A 11 -11.77 32.95 5.57
C THR A 11 -12.87 32.38 6.48
N ASP A 12 -14.00 33.09 6.62
CA ASP A 12 -15.14 32.58 7.38
C ASP A 12 -15.67 31.26 6.78
N PHE A 13 -15.64 31.13 5.45
CA PHE A 13 -16.03 29.90 4.76
C PHE A 13 -15.10 28.72 5.09
N ASP A 14 -13.79 28.96 5.17
CA ASP A 14 -12.83 27.92 5.56
C ASP A 14 -13.14 27.38 6.97
N ILE A 15 -13.53 28.27 7.89
CA ILE A 15 -13.89 27.91 9.26
C ILE A 15 -15.19 27.13 9.32
N ASP A 16 -16.20 27.52 8.54
CA ASP A 16 -17.46 26.78 8.44
C ASP A 16 -17.23 25.35 7.89
N LEU A 17 -16.38 25.22 6.86
CA LEU A 17 -15.96 23.91 6.34
C LEU A 17 -15.18 23.10 7.38
N PHE A 18 -14.28 23.72 8.13
CA PHE A 18 -13.49 23.05 9.16
C PHE A 18 -14.39 22.46 10.26
N LYS A 19 -15.30 23.26 10.80
CA LYS A 19 -16.27 22.82 11.82
C LYS A 19 -17.23 21.75 11.30
N ALA A 20 -17.57 21.80 10.01
CA ALA A 20 -18.41 20.80 9.35
C ALA A 20 -17.65 19.51 9.03
N GLY A 21 -16.33 19.47 9.18
CA GLY A 21 -15.50 18.32 8.83
C GLY A 21 -15.28 18.15 7.32
N LYS A 22 -15.47 19.23 6.55
CA LYS A 22 -15.48 19.24 5.07
C LYS A 22 -14.34 20.05 4.45
N HIS A 23 -13.43 20.58 5.25
CA HIS A 23 -12.25 21.28 4.73
C HIS A 23 -11.14 20.28 4.39
N TYR A 24 -11.01 19.87 3.12
CA TYR A 24 -10.05 18.84 2.71
C TYR A 24 -8.66 19.37 2.29
N LYS A 25 -8.45 20.69 2.40
CA LYS A 25 -7.16 21.34 2.14
C LYS A 25 -6.62 22.07 3.36
N LEU A 26 -6.82 21.50 4.55
CA LEU A 26 -6.41 22.14 5.80
C LEU A 26 -4.91 22.43 5.85
N TYR A 27 -4.09 21.65 5.16
CA TYR A 27 -2.66 21.88 5.03
C TYR A 27 -2.29 23.22 4.36
N GLU A 28 -3.20 23.90 3.66
CA GLU A 28 -2.97 25.24 3.11
C GLU A 28 -3.14 26.35 4.17
N LYS A 29 -3.71 26.01 5.34
CA LYS A 29 -4.16 26.96 6.36
C LYS A 29 -3.60 26.67 7.75
N LEU A 30 -3.58 25.41 8.17
CA LEU A 30 -2.93 24.95 9.40
C LEU A 30 -1.45 24.66 9.15
N GLY A 31 -0.65 24.70 10.21
CA GLY A 31 0.78 24.48 10.15
C GLY A 31 1.59 25.78 10.09
N ALA A 32 2.80 25.71 9.54
CA ALA A 32 3.68 26.85 9.34
C ALA A 32 3.81 27.22 7.86
N HIS A 33 3.54 28.49 7.53
CA HIS A 33 3.49 29.01 6.17
C HIS A 33 4.40 30.22 6.00
N LEU A 34 5.33 30.14 5.04
CA LEU A 34 6.16 31.29 4.64
C LEU A 34 5.30 32.31 3.88
N VAL A 35 5.08 33.48 4.48
CA VAL A 35 4.22 34.53 3.92
C VAL A 35 4.82 35.91 4.11
N GLU A 36 4.24 36.91 3.43
CA GLU A 36 4.59 38.32 3.59
C GLU A 36 3.37 39.10 4.11
N VAL A 37 3.51 39.75 5.27
CA VAL A 37 2.45 40.53 5.91
C VAL A 37 2.94 41.96 6.08
N ASN A 38 2.19 42.93 5.52
CA ASN A 38 2.53 44.37 5.57
C ASN A 38 3.97 44.68 5.08
N GLY A 39 4.44 43.98 4.04
CA GLY A 39 5.77 44.17 3.46
C GLY A 39 6.92 43.49 4.23
N VAL A 40 6.62 42.69 5.25
CA VAL A 40 7.61 41.96 6.05
C VAL A 40 7.43 40.46 5.84
N LYS A 41 8.50 39.79 5.44
CA LYS A 41 8.54 38.32 5.32
C LYS A 41 8.62 37.68 6.70
N GLY A 42 7.98 36.54 6.86
CA GLY A 42 8.00 35.78 8.09
C GLY A 42 7.21 34.49 7.94
N VAL A 43 6.74 33.96 9.07
CA VAL A 43 6.02 32.70 9.10
C VAL A 43 4.69 32.89 9.81
N TYR A 44 3.62 32.51 9.15
CA TYR A 44 2.31 32.35 9.76
C TYR A 44 2.20 30.95 10.37
N PHE A 45 1.76 30.87 11.61
CA PHE A 45 1.51 29.63 12.33
C PHE A 45 0.03 29.51 12.65
N ALA A 46 -0.54 28.32 12.49
CA ALA A 46 -1.87 28.01 12.97
C ALA A 46 -2.00 26.56 13.46
N VAL A 47 -2.64 26.38 14.62
CA VAL A 47 -2.82 25.07 15.25
C VAL A 47 -4.19 24.96 15.93
N TRP A 48 -4.81 23.80 15.82
CA TRP A 48 -6.07 23.49 16.48
C TRP A 48 -5.83 22.97 17.90
N ALA A 49 -6.27 23.72 18.90
CA ALA A 49 -6.11 23.41 20.33
C ALA A 49 -7.25 24.04 21.15
N PRO A 50 -8.49 23.53 21.02
CA PRO A 50 -9.69 24.18 21.55
C PRO A 50 -9.73 24.29 23.07
N THR A 51 -9.07 23.39 23.82
CA THR A 51 -9.07 23.44 25.29
C THR A 51 -7.88 24.23 25.87
N ALA A 52 -7.00 24.74 25.01
CA ALA A 52 -5.86 25.53 25.43
C ALA A 52 -6.28 26.84 26.12
N GLN A 53 -5.54 27.20 27.17
CA GLN A 53 -5.51 28.52 27.78
C GLN A 53 -4.56 29.46 27.04
N SER A 54 -3.41 28.94 26.59
CA SER A 54 -2.45 29.68 25.77
C SER A 54 -1.64 28.74 24.89
N VAL A 55 -1.22 29.24 23.73
CA VAL A 55 -0.34 28.53 22.80
C VAL A 55 0.84 29.43 22.45
N SER A 56 2.06 28.94 22.68
CA SER A 56 3.31 29.62 22.29
C SER A 56 4.01 28.84 21.18
N VAL A 57 4.55 29.54 20.19
CA VAL A 57 5.55 28.95 19.30
C VAL A 57 6.91 29.03 19.99
N VAL A 58 7.58 27.90 20.13
CA VAL A 58 8.91 27.80 20.74
C VAL A 58 9.88 27.18 19.75
N GLY A 59 11.11 27.66 19.71
CA GLY A 59 12.10 27.22 18.73
C GLY A 59 13.48 27.81 18.98
N ASP A 60 14.39 27.60 18.04
CA ASP A 60 15.75 28.14 18.07
C ASP A 60 15.77 29.69 18.18
N PHE A 61 14.88 30.35 17.45
CA PHE A 61 14.72 31.81 17.36
C PHE A 61 14.29 32.50 18.65
N ASN A 62 13.80 31.75 19.65
CA ASN A 62 13.46 32.28 20.97
C ASN A 62 14.01 31.43 22.13
N TYR A 63 15.06 30.65 21.86
CA TYR A 63 15.71 29.78 22.85
C TYR A 63 14.74 28.84 23.57
N TRP A 64 13.70 28.37 22.85
CA TRP A 64 12.64 27.51 23.38
C TRP A 64 11.83 28.13 24.54
N THR A 65 11.79 29.46 24.62
CA THR A 65 11.16 30.19 25.73
C THR A 65 9.64 30.33 25.54
N GLN A 66 8.86 29.80 26.48
CA GLN A 66 7.40 29.95 26.50
C GLN A 66 6.98 31.39 26.74
N GLY A 67 5.91 31.84 26.09
CA GLY A 67 5.30 33.15 26.32
C GLY A 67 5.87 34.30 25.48
N GLU A 68 7.01 34.12 24.81
CA GLU A 68 7.57 35.17 23.95
C GLU A 68 6.82 35.32 22.62
N HIS A 69 6.40 34.20 22.01
CA HIS A 69 5.66 34.16 20.75
C HIS A 69 4.27 33.53 20.96
N LEU A 70 3.38 34.25 21.65
CA LEU A 70 2.01 33.82 21.92
C LEU A 70 1.10 33.98 20.70
N LEU A 71 0.50 32.87 20.27
CA LEU A 71 -0.54 32.87 19.24
C LEU A 71 -1.85 33.46 19.78
N GLN A 72 -2.69 33.96 18.87
CA GLN A 72 -3.99 34.51 19.18
C GLN A 72 -5.07 33.48 18.91
N VAL A 73 -6.00 33.31 19.84
CA VAL A 73 -7.18 32.47 19.63
C VAL A 73 -8.14 33.15 18.66
N ARG A 74 -8.71 32.37 17.73
CA ARG A 74 -9.83 32.81 16.92
C ARG A 74 -11.12 32.78 17.74
N TRP A 75 -11.75 33.95 17.93
CA TRP A 75 -13.01 34.10 18.66
C TRP A 75 -14.23 33.75 17.80
N ASP A 76 -14.14 32.66 17.05
CA ASP A 76 -15.17 32.13 16.16
C ASP A 76 -15.62 30.73 16.56
N SER A 77 -15.22 30.24 17.75
CA SER A 77 -15.51 28.88 18.25
C SER A 77 -14.87 27.73 17.46
N SER A 78 -13.90 27.99 16.56
CA SER A 78 -13.11 26.93 15.91
C SER A 78 -12.10 26.27 16.86
N GLY A 79 -11.63 26.98 17.88
CA GLY A 79 -10.53 26.54 18.74
C GLY A 79 -9.15 26.58 18.07
N ILE A 80 -9.03 27.31 16.97
CA ILE A 80 -7.76 27.54 16.27
C ILE A 80 -7.01 28.70 16.92
N TRP A 81 -5.70 28.53 17.06
CA TRP A 81 -4.73 29.54 17.50
C TRP A 81 -3.82 29.89 16.35
N GLU A 82 -3.63 31.18 16.08
CA GLU A 82 -2.86 31.63 14.91
C GLU A 82 -2.08 32.92 15.15
N GLY A 83 -1.13 33.19 14.26
CA GLY A 83 -0.38 34.45 14.27
C GLY A 83 0.82 34.44 13.33
N PHE A 84 1.28 35.63 12.97
CA PHE A 84 2.44 35.83 12.10
C PHE A 84 3.67 36.27 12.90
N ILE A 85 4.77 35.55 12.76
CA ILE A 85 6.07 35.88 13.36
C ILE A 85 6.97 36.50 12.28
N PRO A 86 7.27 37.81 12.35
CA PRO A 86 8.09 38.50 11.36
C PRO A 86 9.55 38.04 11.41
N ASN A 87 10.22 38.07 10.26
CA ASN A 87 11.64 37.75 10.07
C ASN A 87 12.05 36.30 10.40
N LEU A 88 11.09 35.40 10.65
CA LEU A 88 11.37 33.98 10.72
C LEU A 88 11.55 33.40 9.30
N ALA A 89 12.44 32.42 9.14
CA ALA A 89 12.87 31.94 7.84
C ALA A 89 12.59 30.44 7.64
N LYS A 90 12.66 30.00 6.38
CA LYS A 90 12.69 28.58 6.04
C LYS A 90 13.84 27.89 6.78
N GLY A 91 13.58 26.73 7.35
CA GLY A 91 14.54 25.95 8.14
C GLY A 91 14.51 26.24 9.64
N SER A 92 13.75 27.25 10.10
CA SER A 92 13.57 27.47 11.54
C SER A 92 12.92 26.27 12.21
N ILE A 93 13.48 25.86 13.33
CA ILE A 93 13.06 24.68 14.09
C ILE A 93 12.07 25.12 15.17
N TYR A 94 10.91 24.48 15.26
CA TYR A 94 9.85 24.91 16.16
C TYR A 94 8.97 23.77 16.70
N LYS A 95 8.26 24.08 17.79
CA LYS A 95 7.16 23.31 18.37
C LYS A 95 6.10 24.24 18.92
N TYR A 96 4.94 23.69 19.24
CA TYR A 96 3.92 24.37 20.02
C TYR A 96 4.03 23.99 21.49
N LYS A 97 4.07 24.99 22.37
CA LYS A 97 3.93 24.80 23.80
C LYS A 97 2.53 25.24 24.22
N ILE A 98 1.72 24.29 24.63
CA ILE A 98 0.28 24.47 24.88
C ILE A 98 0.04 24.35 26.38
N GLN A 99 -0.51 25.41 26.97
CA GLN A 99 -1.02 25.36 28.34
C GLN A 99 -2.52 25.13 28.28
N SER A 100 -3.01 24.05 28.87
CA SER A 100 -4.42 23.67 28.90
C SER A 100 -5.19 24.41 29.99
N ASN A 101 -6.49 24.65 29.76
CA ASN A 101 -7.41 25.02 30.84
C ASN A 101 -7.71 23.83 31.78
N ILE A 102 -7.37 22.61 31.37
CA ILE A 102 -7.59 21.38 32.16
C ILE A 102 -6.39 21.15 33.06
N ASN A 103 -6.59 21.28 34.38
CA ASN A 103 -5.61 21.01 35.43
C ASN A 103 -4.25 21.72 35.26
N GLY A 104 -4.18 22.78 34.45
CA GLY A 104 -2.94 23.51 34.15
C GLY A 104 -1.88 22.67 33.43
N VAL A 105 -2.29 21.58 32.74
CA VAL A 105 -1.36 20.72 31.98
C VAL A 105 -0.63 21.56 30.93
N VAL A 106 0.69 21.34 30.80
CA VAL A 106 1.50 21.95 29.74
C VAL A 106 2.06 20.84 28.86
N THR A 107 1.80 20.92 27.56
CA THR A 107 2.35 20.00 26.55
C THR A 107 3.31 20.73 25.63
N GLU A 108 4.26 19.99 25.07
CA GLU A 108 5.17 20.45 24.01
C GLU A 108 5.01 19.51 22.81
N LYS A 109 4.55 20.06 21.68
CA LYS A 109 4.01 19.29 20.57
C LYS A 109 4.69 19.65 19.26
N ALA A 110 5.00 18.64 18.47
CA ALA A 110 5.28 18.80 17.06
C ALA A 110 4.02 19.32 16.35
N ASP A 111 4.21 20.00 15.22
CA ASP A 111 3.10 20.50 14.41
C ASP A 111 2.38 19.33 13.70
N PRO A 112 1.07 19.12 13.93
CA PRO A 112 0.30 18.10 13.21
C PRO A 112 0.33 18.26 11.69
N PHE A 113 0.54 19.49 11.19
CA PHE A 113 0.60 19.87 9.78
C PHE A 113 2.02 20.22 9.32
N SER A 114 3.05 19.75 10.04
CA SER A 114 4.44 19.96 9.64
C SER A 114 4.71 19.42 8.23
N LEU A 115 5.37 20.22 7.39
CA LEU A 115 5.81 19.82 6.05
C LEU A 115 7.21 19.19 6.05
N TYR A 116 7.97 19.42 7.12
CA TYR A 116 9.29 18.82 7.34
C TYR A 116 9.56 18.67 8.83
N CYS A 117 10.29 17.63 9.23
CA CYS A 117 10.60 17.34 10.62
C CYS A 117 12.12 17.20 10.80
N GLU A 118 12.60 17.42 12.02
CA GLU A 118 13.97 17.07 12.36
C GLU A 118 14.19 15.56 12.24
N LYS A 119 15.44 15.16 11.99
CA LYS A 119 15.81 13.75 11.94
C LYS A 119 15.65 13.10 13.33
N PRO A 120 14.95 11.95 13.45
CA PRO A 120 14.87 11.22 14.71
C PRO A 120 16.26 10.92 15.30
N PRO A 121 16.41 11.00 16.64
CA PRO A 121 15.37 11.10 17.66
C PRO A 121 14.92 12.53 17.99
N HIS A 122 15.35 13.54 17.23
CA HIS A 122 14.81 14.89 17.37
C HIS A 122 13.35 14.94 16.92
N THR A 123 12.56 15.82 17.54
CA THR A 123 11.08 15.78 17.48
C THR A 123 10.44 17.09 17.07
N ALA A 124 11.22 18.11 16.73
CA ALA A 124 10.66 19.39 16.34
C ALA A 124 10.26 19.40 14.87
N SER A 125 9.29 20.26 14.59
CA SER A 125 8.90 20.63 13.24
C SER A 125 9.89 21.63 12.66
N VAL A 126 10.00 21.67 11.33
CA VAL A 126 10.87 22.59 10.62
C VAL A 126 10.01 23.40 9.65
N VAL A 127 10.10 24.73 9.73
CA VAL A 127 9.41 25.62 8.80
C VAL A 127 9.90 25.33 7.38
N TRP A 128 9.00 24.92 6.50
CA TRP A 128 9.35 24.49 5.15
C TRP A 128 8.29 24.92 4.13
N ASP A 129 8.63 24.82 2.85
CA ASP A 129 7.71 24.97 1.72
C ASP A 129 7.91 23.79 0.76
N LEU A 130 6.95 23.60 -0.14
CA LEU A 130 6.95 22.51 -1.11
C LEU A 130 7.23 23.00 -2.53
N ASP A 131 8.04 24.06 -2.69
CA ASP A 131 8.38 24.57 -4.02
C ASP A 131 9.21 23.54 -4.81
N TYR A 132 8.61 22.98 -5.86
CA TYR A 132 9.20 21.98 -6.76
C TYR A 132 8.58 22.06 -8.15
N ASN A 133 9.42 21.94 -9.18
CA ASN A 133 8.99 21.97 -10.58
C ASN A 133 8.91 20.55 -11.14
N TRP A 134 7.71 19.96 -11.09
CA TRP A 134 7.39 18.63 -11.61
C TRP A 134 7.64 18.50 -13.12
N LYS A 135 7.99 17.29 -13.57
CA LYS A 135 8.24 16.95 -14.99
C LYS A 135 7.41 15.77 -15.47
N ASP A 136 6.37 15.43 -14.72
CA ASP A 136 5.51 14.26 -14.90
C ASP A 136 4.14 14.61 -15.50
N THR A 137 3.96 15.82 -16.06
CA THR A 137 2.66 16.27 -16.63
C THR A 137 2.04 15.22 -17.55
N LYS A 138 2.84 14.60 -18.42
CA LYS A 138 2.37 13.53 -19.32
C LYS A 138 1.82 12.32 -18.56
N TRP A 139 2.48 11.92 -17.46
CA TRP A 139 1.99 10.83 -16.60
C TRP A 139 0.67 11.23 -15.96
N MET A 140 0.60 12.41 -15.34
CA MET A 140 -0.61 12.87 -14.67
C MET A 140 -1.83 12.97 -15.61
N GLU A 141 -1.62 13.39 -16.86
CA GLU A 141 -2.66 13.43 -17.90
C GLU A 141 -3.11 12.03 -18.38
N THR A 142 -2.23 11.02 -18.31
CA THR A 142 -2.48 9.66 -18.81
C THR A 142 -2.55 8.61 -17.71
N ARG A 143 -2.58 9.03 -16.43
CA ARG A 143 -2.55 8.14 -15.26
C ARG A 143 -3.63 7.07 -15.31
N GLN A 144 -4.85 7.45 -15.72
CA GLN A 144 -5.97 6.53 -15.86
C GLN A 144 -5.68 5.38 -16.84
N GLU A 145 -4.89 5.61 -17.88
CA GLU A 145 -4.52 4.58 -18.87
C GLU A 145 -3.60 3.49 -18.28
N ASN A 146 -2.96 3.78 -17.15
CA ASN A 146 -2.03 2.89 -16.46
C ASN A 146 -2.60 2.32 -15.15
N ASN A 147 -3.50 3.06 -14.49
CA ASN A 147 -3.95 2.79 -13.12
C ASN A 147 -5.43 2.34 -13.02
N SER A 148 -6.14 2.20 -14.14
CA SER A 148 -7.52 1.68 -14.15
C SER A 148 -7.59 0.19 -13.79
N LEU A 149 -8.75 -0.24 -13.29
CA LEU A 149 -8.99 -1.63 -12.87
C LEU A 149 -8.84 -2.68 -13.98
N ASP A 150 -8.93 -2.26 -15.25
CA ASP A 150 -8.76 -3.08 -16.44
C ASP A 150 -7.35 -2.94 -17.06
N LYS A 151 -6.36 -2.51 -16.28
CA LYS A 151 -4.96 -2.36 -16.70
C LYS A 151 -4.04 -3.32 -15.93
N PRO A 152 -2.84 -3.61 -16.47
CA PRO A 152 -1.84 -4.38 -15.74
C PRO A 152 -1.42 -3.69 -14.44
N TYR A 153 -1.75 -4.30 -13.31
CA TYR A 153 -1.41 -3.80 -11.98
C TYR A 153 -0.51 -4.82 -11.25
N SER A 154 0.81 -4.61 -11.37
CA SER A 154 1.85 -5.43 -10.73
C SER A 154 2.72 -4.53 -9.86
N VAL A 155 2.60 -4.73 -8.55
CA VAL A 155 3.15 -3.86 -7.51
C VAL A 155 4.40 -4.46 -6.89
N TYR A 156 5.45 -3.66 -6.81
CA TYR A 156 6.64 -3.94 -6.01
C TYR A 156 6.53 -3.18 -4.68
N GLU A 157 6.27 -3.89 -3.59
CA GLU A 157 6.15 -3.29 -2.25
C GLU A 157 7.57 -3.11 -1.65
N VAL A 158 7.86 -1.91 -1.13
CA VAL A 158 9.21 -1.49 -0.75
C VAL A 158 9.21 -0.75 0.59
N HIS A 159 10.05 -1.22 1.50
CA HIS A 159 10.51 -0.43 2.65
C HIS A 159 11.79 0.33 2.27
N LEU A 160 11.68 1.65 2.06
CA LEU A 160 12.79 2.50 1.60
C LEU A 160 14.03 2.38 2.49
N GLY A 161 13.83 2.21 3.80
CA GLY A 161 14.92 2.13 4.75
C GLY A 161 15.75 0.85 4.67
N SER A 162 15.28 -0.23 4.04
CA SER A 162 15.99 -1.53 4.05
C SER A 162 16.11 -2.21 2.69
N TRP A 163 15.50 -1.65 1.64
CA TRP A 163 15.67 -2.13 0.27
C TRP A 163 17.15 -2.26 -0.11
N LYS A 164 17.91 -1.19 0.08
CA LYS A 164 19.36 -1.17 -0.10
C LYS A 164 19.97 -0.19 0.88
N ARG A 165 21.17 -0.50 1.37
CA ARG A 165 21.97 0.35 2.27
C ARG A 165 23.25 0.77 1.58
N ALA A 166 23.70 1.99 1.83
CA ALA A 166 25.03 2.46 1.43
C ALA A 166 26.10 1.95 2.40
N ASP A 167 27.35 2.35 2.15
CA ASP A 167 28.49 2.08 3.02
C ASP A 167 28.18 2.41 4.49
N ASN A 168 28.70 1.58 5.39
CA ASN A 168 28.48 1.66 6.84
C ASN A 168 26.99 1.54 7.25
N ASN A 169 26.19 0.80 6.49
CA ASN A 169 24.76 0.55 6.75
C ASN A 169 23.89 1.81 6.76
N ARG A 170 24.36 2.89 6.12
CA ARG A 170 23.61 4.15 6.01
C ARG A 170 22.37 3.93 5.13
N PHE A 171 21.25 4.54 5.50
CA PHE A 171 20.08 4.67 4.61
C PHE A 171 20.47 5.33 3.29
N LEU A 172 19.91 4.86 2.18
CA LEU A 172 19.95 5.63 0.95
C LEU A 172 19.12 6.90 1.10
N THR A 173 19.53 7.96 0.42
CA THR A 173 18.74 9.17 0.26
C THR A 173 17.66 8.97 -0.79
N TYR A 174 16.61 9.79 -0.77
CA TYR A 174 15.58 9.76 -1.84
C TYR A 174 16.20 9.98 -3.23
N LEU A 175 17.26 10.79 -3.34
CA LEU A 175 17.96 11.00 -4.61
C LEU A 175 18.71 9.76 -5.08
N GLU A 176 19.39 9.04 -4.18
CA GLU A 176 20.04 7.75 -4.51
C GLU A 176 18.99 6.70 -4.91
N LEU A 177 17.84 6.66 -4.23
CA LEU A 177 16.71 5.80 -4.59
C LEU A 177 16.10 6.18 -5.95
N ALA A 178 16.02 7.47 -6.26
CA ALA A 178 15.49 7.96 -7.54
C ALA A 178 16.30 7.50 -8.75
N ASP A 179 17.56 7.12 -8.55
CA ASP A 179 18.40 6.48 -9.56
C ASP A 179 18.33 4.95 -9.44
N ASP A 180 18.69 4.38 -8.28
CA ASP A 180 18.86 2.93 -8.12
C ASP A 180 17.53 2.16 -8.19
N LEU A 181 16.53 2.57 -7.41
CA LEU A 181 15.25 1.87 -7.32
C LEU A 181 14.46 2.01 -8.62
N VAL A 182 14.43 3.20 -9.21
CA VAL A 182 13.71 3.45 -10.46
C VAL A 182 14.26 2.59 -11.60
N ASN A 183 15.59 2.50 -11.72
CA ASN A 183 16.22 1.63 -12.72
C ASN A 183 15.88 0.15 -12.47
N TYR A 184 15.92 -0.29 -11.21
CA TYR A 184 15.62 -1.68 -10.85
C TYR A 184 14.17 -2.08 -11.14
N VAL A 185 13.20 -1.25 -10.75
CA VAL A 185 11.77 -1.50 -10.98
C VAL A 185 11.46 -1.48 -12.47
N LYS A 186 12.07 -0.56 -13.22
CA LYS A 186 11.95 -0.51 -14.69
C LYS A 186 12.53 -1.77 -15.35
N GLU A 187 13.69 -2.25 -14.90
CA GLU A 187 14.33 -3.46 -15.41
C GLU A 187 13.47 -4.71 -15.16
N THR A 188 12.94 -4.84 -13.94
CA THR A 188 12.08 -5.98 -13.53
C THR A 188 10.64 -5.87 -14.05
N GLY A 189 10.24 -4.71 -14.54
CA GLY A 189 9.03 -4.53 -15.34
C GLY A 189 7.72 -4.41 -14.56
N PHE A 190 7.77 -4.22 -13.23
CA PHE A 190 6.59 -3.88 -12.43
C PHE A 190 5.93 -2.59 -12.95
N THR A 191 4.63 -2.45 -12.72
CA THR A 191 3.87 -1.26 -13.16
C THR A 191 3.75 -0.22 -12.07
N HIS A 192 3.86 -0.63 -10.80
CA HIS A 192 3.75 0.25 -9.65
C HIS A 192 4.80 -0.10 -8.59
N VAL A 193 5.16 0.88 -7.78
CA VAL A 193 5.74 0.68 -6.45
C VAL A 193 4.72 1.00 -5.38
N GLU A 194 4.70 0.22 -4.31
CA GLU A 194 3.99 0.56 -3.07
C GLU A 194 5.02 0.82 -1.99
N PHE A 195 5.07 2.05 -1.50
CA PHE A 195 5.93 2.38 -0.38
C PHE A 195 5.20 2.11 0.92
N MET A 196 5.81 1.29 1.77
CA MET A 196 5.50 1.27 3.20
C MET A 196 5.58 2.70 3.77
N PRO A 197 4.92 3.02 4.89
CA PRO A 197 4.62 4.40 5.25
C PRO A 197 5.84 5.33 5.20
N VAL A 198 5.76 6.35 4.35
CA VAL A 198 6.82 7.34 4.14
C VAL A 198 6.64 8.59 5.00
N MET A 199 5.50 8.75 5.67
CA MET A 199 5.21 9.84 6.60
C MET A 199 6.20 9.80 7.79
N GLU A 200 6.36 10.89 8.55
CA GLU A 200 7.35 10.91 9.64
C GLU A 200 6.89 10.06 10.86
N TYR A 201 7.80 9.21 11.35
CA TYR A 201 7.60 8.30 12.48
C TYR A 201 8.83 8.29 13.40
N PRO A 202 8.69 8.08 14.72
CA PRO A 202 9.81 8.19 15.66
C PRO A 202 10.62 6.89 15.79
N TYR A 203 10.05 5.74 15.44
CA TYR A 203 10.58 4.43 15.81
C TYR A 203 10.73 3.49 14.61
N ASP A 204 11.97 3.17 14.23
CA ASP A 204 12.28 2.33 13.06
C ASP A 204 11.63 0.94 13.07
N PRO A 205 11.55 0.22 14.21
CA PRO A 205 10.89 -1.09 14.25
C PRO A 205 9.36 -1.04 14.08
N SER A 206 8.73 0.14 14.00
CA SER A 206 7.34 0.27 13.56
C SER A 206 7.18 0.14 12.04
N TRP A 207 8.28 0.14 11.30
CA TRP A 207 8.35 0.12 9.82
C TRP A 207 7.61 1.28 9.15
N GLY A 208 7.27 2.31 9.93
CA GLY A 208 6.50 3.47 9.49
C GLY A 208 5.06 3.49 9.96
N TYR A 209 4.50 2.41 10.51
CA TYR A 209 3.07 2.37 10.87
C TYR A 209 2.71 3.18 12.13
N GLN A 210 3.68 3.71 12.88
CA GLN A 210 3.41 4.57 14.05
C GLN A 210 3.77 6.03 13.78
N LEU A 211 2.86 6.74 13.11
CA LEU A 211 3.09 8.09 12.59
C LEU A 211 2.99 9.19 13.65
N VAL A 212 3.86 10.19 13.54
CA VAL A 212 3.80 11.44 14.31
C VAL A 212 3.78 12.69 13.43
N GLY A 213 4.29 12.63 12.19
CA GLY A 213 4.22 13.73 11.22
C GLY A 213 3.51 13.30 9.95
N TYR A 214 2.20 13.59 9.87
CA TYR A 214 1.32 13.09 8.82
C TYR A 214 1.54 13.77 7.46
N PHE A 215 1.97 15.03 7.46
CA PHE A 215 2.12 15.88 6.27
C PHE A 215 3.58 16.07 5.84
N ALA A 216 4.51 15.27 6.38
CA ALA A 216 5.93 15.32 6.03
C ALA A 216 6.43 13.93 5.65
N PRO A 217 7.13 13.77 4.52
CA PRO A 217 7.91 12.57 4.29
C PRO A 217 9.04 12.51 5.32
N THR A 218 9.38 11.30 5.77
CA THR A 218 10.38 11.13 6.82
C THR A 218 11.72 11.74 6.40
N SER A 219 12.30 12.50 7.33
CA SER A 219 13.58 13.18 7.17
C SER A 219 14.78 12.21 7.14
N ARG A 220 14.56 10.91 7.40
CA ARG A 220 15.59 9.86 7.35
C ARG A 220 16.34 9.81 6.02
N PHE A 221 15.63 10.06 4.91
CA PHE A 221 16.15 9.89 3.55
C PHE A 221 16.40 11.22 2.81
N GLY A 222 16.09 12.37 3.41
CA GLY A 222 16.33 13.67 2.79
C GLY A 222 15.25 14.69 3.07
N LYS A 223 15.10 15.64 2.15
CA LYS A 223 14.12 16.73 2.21
C LYS A 223 12.83 16.34 1.48
N PRO A 224 11.71 17.03 1.73
CA PRO A 224 10.47 16.90 0.98
C PRO A 224 10.65 16.89 -0.55
N GLN A 225 11.42 17.83 -1.08
CA GLN A 225 11.68 17.93 -2.53
C GLN A 225 12.48 16.73 -3.06
N ASP A 226 13.32 16.10 -2.25
CA ASP A 226 14.07 14.91 -2.69
C ASP A 226 13.12 13.72 -2.87
N PHE A 227 12.07 13.61 -2.05
CA PHE A 227 11.01 12.61 -2.24
C PHE A 227 10.17 12.92 -3.50
N MET A 228 9.89 14.20 -3.78
CA MET A 228 9.24 14.59 -5.04
C MET A 228 10.06 14.18 -6.26
N VAL A 229 11.40 14.29 -6.20
CA VAL A 229 12.29 13.80 -7.27
C VAL A 229 12.15 12.29 -7.48
N LEU A 230 12.04 11.50 -6.41
CA LEU A 230 11.84 10.05 -6.52
C LEU A 230 10.52 9.74 -7.25
N VAL A 231 9.42 10.38 -6.85
CA VAL A 231 8.11 10.19 -7.50
C VAL A 231 8.14 10.65 -8.97
N ASP A 232 8.68 11.84 -9.25
CA ASP A 232 8.80 12.39 -10.61
C ASP A 232 9.61 11.45 -11.53
N LYS A 233 10.67 10.82 -11.00
CA LYS A 233 11.48 9.85 -11.74
C LYS A 233 10.74 8.54 -12.01
N LEU A 234 9.93 8.06 -11.08
CA LEU A 234 9.07 6.88 -11.27
C LEU A 234 8.04 7.16 -12.37
N HIS A 235 7.37 8.31 -12.33
CA HIS A 235 6.41 8.71 -13.36
C HIS A 235 7.06 8.86 -14.74
N GLN A 236 8.25 9.47 -14.82
CA GLN A 236 9.02 9.54 -16.07
C GLN A 236 9.42 8.15 -16.61
N ALA A 237 9.53 7.15 -15.73
CA ALA A 237 9.78 5.76 -16.10
C ALA A 237 8.48 4.98 -16.42
N GLY A 238 7.31 5.59 -16.28
CA GLY A 238 6.00 4.96 -16.49
C GLY A 238 5.60 4.02 -15.36
N ILE A 239 6.04 4.29 -14.13
CA ILE A 239 5.78 3.50 -12.93
C ILE A 239 4.94 4.33 -11.98
N GLY A 240 3.80 3.80 -11.54
CA GLY A 240 2.94 4.49 -10.57
C GLY A 240 3.39 4.31 -9.13
N VAL A 241 2.99 5.23 -8.25
CA VAL A 241 3.38 5.28 -6.84
C VAL A 241 2.17 5.15 -5.93
N ILE A 242 2.16 4.09 -5.12
CA ILE A 242 1.17 3.86 -4.07
C ILE A 242 1.85 4.13 -2.73
N LEU A 243 1.14 4.79 -1.82
CA LEU A 243 1.62 5.00 -0.45
C LEU A 243 0.75 4.24 0.53
N ASP A 244 1.40 3.52 1.44
CA ASP A 244 0.75 3.07 2.66
C ASP A 244 0.37 4.27 3.51
N TRP A 245 -0.92 4.44 3.66
CA TRP A 245 -1.55 5.52 4.41
C TRP A 245 -2.18 4.94 5.67
N VAL A 246 -1.85 5.53 6.82
CA VAL A 246 -2.17 4.96 8.14
C VAL A 246 -3.15 5.86 8.91
N PRO A 247 -4.46 5.78 8.60
CA PRO A 247 -5.50 6.49 9.34
C PRO A 247 -6.05 5.68 10.53
N SER A 248 -5.57 4.45 10.75
CA SER A 248 -6.15 3.50 11.71
C SER A 248 -5.81 3.83 13.16
N HIS A 249 -4.60 4.33 13.41
CA HIS A 249 -4.08 4.56 14.75
C HIS A 249 -2.84 5.48 14.75
N PHE A 250 -2.38 5.87 15.95
CA PHE A 250 -1.17 6.65 16.15
C PHE A 250 -0.55 6.37 17.53
N PRO A 251 0.77 6.52 17.72
CA PRO A 251 1.42 6.24 19.00
C PRO A 251 1.11 7.31 20.07
N ASP A 252 1.34 6.97 21.34
CA ASP A 252 1.12 7.87 22.48
C ASP A 252 2.36 8.74 22.82
N ASP A 253 3.33 8.83 21.91
CA ASP A 253 4.50 9.70 21.99
C ASP A 253 4.12 11.13 22.40
N ALA A 254 4.78 11.64 23.45
CA ALA A 254 4.44 12.93 24.05
C ALA A 254 4.49 14.11 23.08
N HIS A 255 5.36 14.06 22.06
CA HIS A 255 5.49 15.10 21.03
C HIS A 255 4.43 14.99 19.91
N GLY A 256 3.77 13.83 19.77
CA GLY A 256 2.77 13.54 18.74
C GLY A 256 1.35 13.95 19.13
N LEU A 257 0.34 13.34 18.50
CA LEU A 257 -1.07 13.76 18.60
C LEU A 257 -1.77 13.42 19.93
N GLY A 258 -1.24 12.46 20.71
CA GLY A 258 -1.91 11.98 21.93
C GLY A 258 -2.01 13.06 23.00
N PHE A 259 -3.19 13.21 23.62
CA PHE A 259 -3.42 14.21 24.68
C PHE A 259 -2.98 15.63 24.29
N PHE A 260 -3.23 16.01 23.03
CA PHE A 260 -2.57 17.13 22.35
C PHE A 260 -2.58 18.45 23.14
N ASP A 261 -3.78 18.91 23.51
CA ASP A 261 -4.05 20.18 24.18
C ASP A 261 -4.41 20.01 25.67
N GLY A 262 -4.06 18.86 26.26
CA GLY A 262 -4.46 18.47 27.62
C GLY A 262 -5.83 17.79 27.68
N SER A 263 -6.40 17.42 26.53
CA SER A 263 -7.62 16.62 26.40
C SER A 263 -7.45 15.50 25.35
N HIS A 264 -8.40 14.56 25.31
CA HIS A 264 -8.51 13.58 24.23
C HIS A 264 -9.03 14.26 22.95
N LEU A 265 -8.12 14.93 22.24
CA LEU A 265 -8.44 15.79 21.11
C LEU A 265 -8.61 15.00 19.82
N TYR A 266 -7.56 14.28 19.42
CA TYR A 266 -7.51 13.46 18.20
C TYR A 266 -7.99 12.04 18.47
N GLU A 267 -7.64 11.48 19.63
CA GLU A 267 -8.08 10.15 20.07
C GLU A 267 -9.50 10.17 20.64
N HIS A 268 -10.18 9.03 20.58
CA HIS A 268 -11.48 8.89 21.22
C HIS A 268 -11.36 8.89 22.76
N PRO A 269 -12.17 9.68 23.51
CA PRO A 269 -12.04 9.81 24.96
C PRO A 269 -12.37 8.54 25.73
N ASP A 270 -13.30 7.71 25.23
CA ASP A 270 -13.50 6.36 25.76
C ASP A 270 -12.37 5.45 25.29
N ARG A 271 -11.52 5.01 26.23
CA ARG A 271 -10.39 4.14 25.98
C ARG A 271 -10.76 2.79 25.34
N ARG A 272 -11.99 2.30 25.54
CA ARG A 272 -12.46 1.06 24.89
C ARG A 272 -12.53 1.21 23.37
N LYS A 273 -12.75 2.43 22.87
CA LYS A 273 -12.76 2.76 21.44
C LYS A 273 -11.47 3.45 20.99
N GLY A 274 -10.84 4.22 21.87
CA GLY A 274 -9.70 5.10 21.60
C GLY A 274 -8.32 4.47 21.74
N TYR A 275 -8.21 3.15 21.94
CA TYR A 275 -6.92 2.50 22.19
C TYR A 275 -6.87 1.07 21.65
N HIS A 276 -5.80 0.73 20.92
CA HIS A 276 -5.48 -0.64 20.51
C HIS A 276 -4.62 -1.35 21.57
N PRO A 277 -5.13 -2.42 22.21
CA PRO A 277 -4.41 -3.09 23.28
C PRO A 277 -3.14 -3.82 22.83
N ASP A 278 -3.18 -4.50 21.68
CA ASP A 278 -2.06 -5.30 21.17
C ASP A 278 -0.92 -4.41 20.66
N TRP A 279 -1.25 -3.32 19.97
CA TRP A 279 -0.28 -2.39 19.37
C TRP A 279 0.15 -1.27 20.31
N LYS A 280 -0.53 -1.12 21.45
CA LYS A 280 -0.31 -0.05 22.43
C LYS A 280 -0.30 1.35 21.82
N SER A 281 -1.34 1.65 21.05
CA SER A 281 -1.49 2.90 20.30
C SER A 281 -2.90 3.46 20.44
N LEU A 282 -3.06 4.74 20.15
CA LEU A 282 -4.32 5.47 20.21
C LEU A 282 -5.09 5.37 18.90
N VAL A 283 -6.42 5.42 18.98
CA VAL A 283 -7.33 5.35 17.84
C VAL A 283 -7.98 6.70 17.63
N PHE A 284 -8.00 7.18 16.40
CA PHE A 284 -8.64 8.44 16.03
C PHE A 284 -10.13 8.46 16.38
N ASN A 285 -10.62 9.63 16.78
CA ASN A 285 -12.04 9.87 16.98
C ASN A 285 -12.71 10.20 15.63
N TYR A 286 -13.07 9.18 14.86
CA TYR A 286 -13.68 9.34 13.54
C TYR A 286 -15.05 10.03 13.55
N GLY A 287 -15.72 10.10 14.71
CA GLY A 287 -16.96 10.86 14.91
C GLY A 287 -16.76 12.37 15.03
N ARG A 288 -15.52 12.83 15.25
CA ARG A 288 -15.19 14.25 15.41
C ARG A 288 -14.85 14.89 14.07
N ASN A 289 -15.62 15.90 13.68
CA ASN A 289 -15.52 16.58 12.39
C ASN A 289 -14.11 17.06 12.04
N GLU A 290 -13.42 17.71 12.98
CA GLU A 290 -12.08 18.25 12.74
C GLU A 290 -11.03 17.14 12.53
N VAL A 291 -11.19 16.00 13.22
CA VAL A 291 -10.32 14.82 13.07
C VAL A 291 -10.56 14.16 11.71
N ARG A 292 -11.82 14.06 11.27
CA ARG A 292 -12.16 13.59 9.92
C ARG A 292 -11.53 14.47 8.85
N ALA A 293 -11.67 15.79 9.00
CA ALA A 293 -11.10 16.75 8.06
C ALA A 293 -9.57 16.68 8.05
N PHE A 294 -8.92 16.49 9.22
CA PHE A 294 -7.47 16.25 9.31
C PHE A 294 -7.05 15.05 8.47
N LEU A 295 -7.69 13.89 8.66
CA LEU A 295 -7.33 12.65 7.96
C LEU A 295 -7.62 12.72 6.46
N ILE A 296 -8.80 13.21 6.05
CA ILE A 296 -9.11 13.35 4.62
C ILE A 296 -8.19 14.39 3.97
N SER A 297 -7.90 15.50 4.66
CA SER A 297 -6.94 16.48 4.18
C SER A 297 -5.54 15.89 4.04
N ASN A 298 -5.16 14.94 4.88
CA ASN A 298 -3.89 14.24 4.78
C ASN A 298 -3.81 13.35 3.54
N ALA A 299 -4.85 12.59 3.24
CA ALA A 299 -4.90 11.80 2.01
C ALA A 299 -4.84 12.70 0.76
N VAL A 300 -5.64 13.77 0.73
CA VAL A 300 -5.64 14.76 -0.35
C VAL A 300 -4.27 15.42 -0.51
N PHE A 301 -3.56 15.67 0.59
CA PHE A 301 -2.22 16.23 0.57
C PHE A 301 -1.23 15.35 -0.20
N TRP A 302 -1.18 14.05 0.08
CA TRP A 302 -0.27 13.13 -0.60
C TRP A 302 -0.55 13.00 -2.10
N LEU A 303 -1.83 12.94 -2.48
CA LEU A 303 -2.24 12.85 -3.88
C LEU A 303 -2.01 14.17 -4.65
N SER A 304 -2.16 15.32 -3.99
CA SER A 304 -2.03 16.63 -4.64
C SER A 304 -0.62 17.22 -4.62
N GLN A 305 0.10 17.13 -3.51
CA GLN A 305 1.41 17.76 -3.33
C GLN A 305 2.57 16.84 -3.74
N TYR A 306 2.38 15.52 -3.60
CA TYR A 306 3.40 14.52 -3.92
C TYR A 306 3.02 13.62 -5.10
N HIS A 307 1.89 13.90 -5.77
CA HIS A 307 1.42 13.21 -6.96
C HIS A 307 1.27 11.68 -6.81
N ALA A 308 1.02 11.16 -5.60
CA ALA A 308 0.76 9.73 -5.45
C ALA A 308 -0.42 9.27 -6.34
N ASP A 309 -0.32 8.05 -6.87
CA ASP A 309 -1.32 7.44 -7.77
C ASP A 309 -2.30 6.52 -7.02
N GLY A 310 -1.98 6.17 -5.78
CA GLY A 310 -2.85 5.37 -4.94
C GLY A 310 -2.51 5.46 -3.46
N LEU A 311 -3.48 5.10 -2.64
CA LEU A 311 -3.31 4.97 -1.19
C LEU A 311 -3.77 3.59 -0.76
N ARG A 312 -2.91 2.87 -0.04
CA ARG A 312 -3.25 1.59 0.60
C ARG A 312 -3.48 1.83 2.08
N VAL A 313 -4.64 1.41 2.58
CA VAL A 313 -5.03 1.54 4.00
C VAL A 313 -4.75 0.23 4.71
N ASP A 314 -3.82 0.29 5.66
CA ASP A 314 -3.47 -0.82 6.55
C ASP A 314 -4.58 -1.13 7.55
N ALA A 315 -4.75 -2.42 7.82
CA ALA A 315 -5.59 -2.97 8.88
C ALA A 315 -6.97 -2.31 8.99
N VAL A 316 -7.70 -2.18 7.88
CA VAL A 316 -9.06 -1.63 7.83
C VAL A 316 -10.00 -2.36 8.81
N ALA A 317 -9.79 -3.65 9.01
CA ALA A 317 -10.50 -4.45 10.01
C ALA A 317 -10.40 -3.85 11.44
N SER A 318 -9.22 -3.34 11.82
CA SER A 318 -9.01 -2.70 13.13
C SER A 318 -9.86 -1.46 13.34
N MET A 319 -10.22 -0.78 12.24
CA MET A 319 -11.04 0.41 12.25
C MET A 319 -12.54 0.08 12.23
N LEU A 320 -12.92 -0.98 11.50
CA LEU A 320 -14.31 -1.36 11.24
C LEU A 320 -15.01 -2.01 12.45
N TYR A 321 -14.25 -2.62 13.36
CA TYR A 321 -14.82 -3.43 14.44
C TYR A 321 -14.47 -2.84 15.83
N LEU A 322 -15.51 -2.60 16.64
CA LEU A 322 -15.41 -2.10 18.01
C LEU A 322 -14.77 -3.13 18.95
N ASP A 323 -14.84 -4.42 18.60
CA ASP A 323 -14.30 -5.54 19.36
C ASP A 323 -12.94 -6.05 18.84
N TYR A 324 -12.34 -5.39 17.85
CA TYR A 324 -11.04 -5.79 17.31
C TYR A 324 -9.97 -5.88 18.41
N SER A 325 -9.36 -7.05 18.57
CA SER A 325 -8.38 -7.36 19.62
C SER A 325 -8.87 -7.10 21.06
N ARG A 326 -10.18 -7.19 21.31
CA ARG A 326 -10.78 -6.97 22.65
C ARG A 326 -11.58 -8.19 23.10
N LYS A 327 -11.56 -8.47 24.40
CA LYS A 327 -12.33 -9.58 24.99
C LYS A 327 -13.77 -9.14 25.28
N ASP A 328 -14.63 -10.11 25.54
CA ASP A 328 -15.98 -9.85 26.04
C ASP A 328 -15.95 -8.99 27.31
N GLY A 329 -16.79 -7.95 27.35
CA GLY A 329 -16.80 -6.94 28.41
C GLY A 329 -15.76 -5.81 28.28
N GLU A 330 -14.83 -5.87 27.32
CA GLU A 330 -13.82 -4.81 27.06
C GLU A 330 -14.24 -3.83 25.94
N TRP A 331 -15.41 -4.04 25.32
CA TRP A 331 -15.98 -3.19 24.28
C TRP A 331 -17.50 -3.01 24.46
N GLU A 332 -18.10 -2.07 23.72
CA GLU A 332 -19.55 -1.84 23.72
C GLU A 332 -20.11 -1.87 22.29
N PRO A 333 -21.32 -2.42 22.09
CA PRO A 333 -21.96 -2.45 20.78
C PRO A 333 -22.35 -1.05 20.30
N ASN A 334 -22.54 -0.94 18.98
CA ASN A 334 -23.10 0.25 18.35
C ASN A 334 -24.59 0.42 18.69
N ILE A 335 -25.18 1.54 18.24
CA ILE A 335 -26.59 1.89 18.51
C ILE A 335 -27.62 0.86 17.97
N TYR A 336 -27.20 -0.06 17.11
CA TYR A 336 -28.02 -1.14 16.56
C TYR A 336 -27.72 -2.51 17.19
N GLY A 337 -26.82 -2.58 18.17
CA GLY A 337 -26.45 -3.81 18.87
C GLY A 337 -25.34 -4.63 18.20
N GLY A 338 -24.78 -4.17 17.08
CA GLY A 338 -23.67 -4.82 16.37
C GLY A 338 -22.30 -4.35 16.86
N ASN A 339 -21.23 -4.97 16.35
CA ASN A 339 -19.84 -4.62 16.65
C ASN A 339 -19.22 -3.67 15.60
N GLU A 340 -19.96 -3.26 14.58
CA GLU A 340 -19.47 -2.39 13.53
C GLU A 340 -19.30 -0.95 14.04
N ASN A 341 -18.16 -0.34 13.72
CA ASN A 341 -17.87 1.05 14.01
C ASN A 341 -18.47 1.96 12.93
N LEU A 342 -19.68 2.46 13.20
CA LEU A 342 -20.45 3.28 12.24
C LEU A 342 -19.75 4.59 11.87
N GLU A 343 -18.99 5.17 12.78
CA GLU A 343 -18.24 6.42 12.55
C GLU A 343 -17.10 6.19 11.56
N THR A 344 -16.38 5.07 11.72
CA THR A 344 -15.37 4.61 10.75
C THR A 344 -15.99 4.33 9.39
N ILE A 345 -17.10 3.57 9.33
CA ILE A 345 -17.76 3.25 8.05
C ILE A 345 -18.13 4.55 7.32
N SER A 346 -18.70 5.52 8.04
CA SER A 346 -19.00 6.84 7.50
C SER A 346 -17.74 7.59 7.06
N PHE A 347 -16.64 7.51 7.81
CA PHE A 347 -15.34 8.09 7.45
C PHE A 347 -14.78 7.52 6.15
N LEU A 348 -14.69 6.19 6.03
CA LEU A 348 -14.11 5.53 4.87
C LEU A 348 -14.92 5.79 3.60
N LYS A 349 -16.26 5.82 3.69
CA LYS A 349 -17.13 6.19 2.57
C LYS A 349 -16.84 7.61 2.10
N GLU A 350 -16.83 8.57 3.02
CA GLU A 350 -16.54 9.97 2.69
C GLU A 350 -15.13 10.15 2.13
N PHE A 351 -14.13 9.49 2.73
CA PHE A 351 -12.76 9.48 2.25
C PHE A 351 -12.70 9.04 0.77
N ASN A 352 -13.26 7.87 0.45
CA ASN A 352 -13.25 7.36 -0.92
C ASN A 352 -14.02 8.28 -1.88
N GLU A 353 -15.21 8.76 -1.49
CA GLU A 353 -15.99 9.71 -2.31
C GLU A 353 -15.19 10.98 -2.64
N VAL A 354 -14.47 11.54 -1.66
CA VAL A 354 -13.63 12.72 -1.85
C VAL A 354 -12.45 12.41 -2.77
N ILE A 355 -11.76 11.29 -2.58
CA ILE A 355 -10.61 10.93 -3.41
C ILE A 355 -11.03 10.74 -4.88
N TYR A 356 -12.03 9.91 -5.15
CA TYR A 356 -12.47 9.64 -6.53
C TYR A 356 -13.14 10.86 -7.19
N ALA A 357 -13.72 11.79 -6.42
CA ALA A 357 -14.29 13.02 -6.98
C ALA A 357 -13.23 14.07 -7.37
N ASN A 358 -12.03 14.03 -6.78
CA ASN A 358 -11.01 15.07 -6.97
C ASN A 358 -9.79 14.57 -7.76
N PHE A 359 -9.55 13.26 -7.83
CA PHE A 359 -8.35 12.69 -8.44
C PHE A 359 -8.68 11.57 -9.42
N ASP A 360 -8.84 11.93 -10.69
CA ASP A 360 -9.11 10.98 -11.75
C ASP A 360 -7.96 9.96 -11.90
N GLY A 361 -8.33 8.69 -12.01
CA GLY A 361 -7.39 7.59 -12.22
C GLY A 361 -6.55 7.23 -10.98
N VAL A 362 -6.88 7.69 -9.77
CA VAL A 362 -6.30 7.16 -8.51
C VAL A 362 -6.99 5.86 -8.10
N GLN A 363 -6.28 4.99 -7.37
CA GLN A 363 -6.86 3.82 -6.72
C GLN A 363 -6.67 3.89 -5.19
N THR A 364 -7.71 3.52 -4.45
CA THR A 364 -7.62 3.25 -3.02
C THR A 364 -7.69 1.75 -2.76
N ILE A 365 -6.79 1.23 -1.93
CA ILE A 365 -6.63 -0.20 -1.69
C ILE A 365 -6.85 -0.47 -0.19
N ALA A 366 -7.66 -1.47 0.15
CA ALA A 366 -7.91 -1.86 1.52
C ALA A 366 -7.21 -3.18 1.87
N GLU A 367 -6.49 -3.20 2.98
CA GLU A 367 -6.21 -4.44 3.69
C GLU A 367 -7.30 -4.67 4.74
N GLU A 368 -8.24 -5.56 4.40
CA GLU A 368 -9.35 -5.94 5.27
C GLU A 368 -9.33 -7.46 5.41
N SER A 369 -8.88 -7.93 6.57
CA SER A 369 -8.58 -9.35 6.82
C SER A 369 -9.75 -10.16 7.35
N THR A 370 -10.95 -9.58 7.42
CA THR A 370 -12.19 -10.29 7.75
C THR A 370 -13.07 -10.47 6.49
N SER A 371 -14.31 -10.91 6.69
CA SER A 371 -15.31 -11.11 5.65
C SER A 371 -16.26 -9.91 5.49
N PHE A 372 -15.82 -8.68 5.83
CA PHE A 372 -16.64 -7.49 5.63
C PHE A 372 -17.02 -7.38 4.14
N PRO A 373 -18.32 -7.27 3.82
CA PRO A 373 -18.78 -7.32 2.43
C PRO A 373 -18.64 -5.97 1.73
N MET A 374 -18.47 -6.00 0.41
CA MET A 374 -18.52 -4.84 -0.47
C MET A 374 -17.46 -3.77 -0.14
N VAL A 375 -16.27 -4.20 0.30
CA VAL A 375 -15.16 -3.28 0.64
C VAL A 375 -14.75 -2.49 -0.59
N SER A 376 -14.60 -3.17 -1.73
CA SER A 376 -14.17 -2.59 -3.01
C SER A 376 -15.34 -2.37 -3.99
N ARG A 377 -16.47 -1.92 -3.45
CA ARG A 377 -17.68 -1.59 -4.22
C ARG A 377 -18.11 -0.14 -3.95
N PRO A 378 -18.81 0.51 -4.91
CA PRO A 378 -19.21 1.91 -4.77
C PRO A 378 -20.08 2.19 -3.53
N THR A 379 -19.92 3.38 -2.95
CA THR A 379 -20.63 3.77 -1.72
C THR A 379 -22.15 3.84 -1.90
N PHE A 380 -22.61 4.27 -3.08
CA PHE A 380 -24.04 4.30 -3.42
C PHE A 380 -24.69 2.91 -3.54
N ALA A 381 -23.87 1.86 -3.72
CA ALA A 381 -24.32 0.46 -3.73
C ALA A 381 -24.19 -0.20 -2.34
N GLY A 382 -23.81 0.56 -1.31
CA GLY A 382 -23.64 0.09 0.06
C GLY A 382 -22.20 -0.26 0.45
N GLY A 383 -21.25 -0.24 -0.50
CA GLY A 383 -19.84 -0.57 -0.25
C GLY A 383 -19.04 0.52 0.46
N LEU A 384 -17.78 0.23 0.83
CA LEU A 384 -16.89 1.21 1.48
C LEU A 384 -16.25 2.19 0.49
N GLY A 385 -16.31 1.89 -0.81
CA GLY A 385 -15.81 2.76 -1.88
C GLY A 385 -14.35 2.51 -2.29
N PHE A 386 -13.67 1.49 -1.75
CA PHE A 386 -12.30 1.19 -2.20
C PHE A 386 -12.28 0.71 -3.65
N GLY A 387 -11.16 0.92 -4.33
CA GLY A 387 -10.92 0.42 -5.68
C GLY A 387 -10.56 -1.06 -5.67
N MET A 388 -9.76 -1.49 -4.69
CA MET A 388 -9.28 -2.87 -4.52
C MET A 388 -9.25 -3.31 -3.05
N LYS A 389 -9.24 -4.63 -2.82
CA LYS A 389 -9.07 -5.27 -1.51
C LYS A 389 -8.00 -6.36 -1.59
N TRP A 390 -7.12 -6.46 -0.59
CA TRP A 390 -6.20 -7.59 -0.47
C TRP A 390 -6.93 -8.92 -0.24
N MET A 391 -6.57 -9.97 -0.99
CA MET A 391 -7.18 -11.29 -0.94
C MET A 391 -6.47 -12.20 0.06
N MET A 392 -6.58 -11.87 1.36
CA MET A 392 -5.85 -12.56 2.43
C MET A 392 -6.11 -14.08 2.48
N GLY A 393 -7.34 -14.51 2.21
CA GLY A 393 -7.68 -15.94 2.14
C GLY A 393 -6.91 -16.69 1.04
N TRP A 394 -6.83 -16.12 -0.17
CA TRP A 394 -6.02 -16.70 -1.25
C TRP A 394 -4.54 -16.78 -0.87
N MET A 395 -4.00 -15.73 -0.24
CA MET A 395 -2.60 -15.69 0.18
C MET A 395 -2.31 -16.83 1.16
N HIS A 396 -3.15 -16.98 2.20
CA HIS A 396 -2.98 -18.00 3.23
C HIS A 396 -3.07 -19.41 2.65
N ASP A 397 -4.17 -19.71 1.95
CA ASP A 397 -4.42 -21.04 1.39
C ASP A 397 -3.33 -21.44 0.38
N THR A 398 -2.90 -20.48 -0.46
CA THR A 398 -1.83 -20.72 -1.45
C THR A 398 -0.49 -20.98 -0.77
N LEU A 399 -0.06 -20.15 0.17
CA LEU A 399 1.23 -20.37 0.86
C LEU A 399 1.21 -21.67 1.68
N GLU A 400 0.08 -22.02 2.31
CA GLU A 400 -0.05 -23.30 3.01
C GLU A 400 0.08 -24.49 2.05
N TYR A 401 -0.57 -24.43 0.89
CA TYR A 401 -0.47 -25.49 -0.14
C TYR A 401 0.97 -25.72 -0.60
N PHE A 402 1.73 -24.65 -0.84
CA PHE A 402 3.11 -24.75 -1.32
C PHE A 402 4.09 -25.25 -0.25
N GLN A 403 3.80 -25.03 1.03
CA GLN A 403 4.55 -25.57 2.17
C GLN A 403 4.34 -27.08 2.40
N LYS A 404 3.36 -27.69 1.74
CA LYS A 404 3.16 -29.15 1.79
C LYS A 404 4.13 -29.84 0.83
N ASP A 405 4.64 -31.00 1.24
CA ASP A 405 5.34 -31.89 0.31
C ASP A 405 4.40 -32.25 -0.86
N SER A 406 4.96 -32.26 -2.07
CA SER A 406 4.26 -32.58 -3.30
C SER A 406 3.40 -33.85 -3.23
N ILE A 407 3.81 -34.87 -2.45
CA ILE A 407 3.04 -36.12 -2.29
C ILE A 407 1.71 -35.93 -1.56
N TYR A 408 1.59 -34.88 -0.74
CA TYR A 408 0.39 -34.58 0.04
C TYR A 408 -0.55 -33.61 -0.67
N ARG A 409 -0.09 -32.87 -1.69
CA ARG A 409 -0.89 -31.87 -2.42
C ARG A 409 -2.19 -32.41 -2.99
N LYS A 410 -2.25 -33.70 -3.31
CA LYS A 410 -3.48 -34.38 -3.77
C LYS A 410 -4.65 -34.37 -2.78
N TYR A 411 -4.38 -34.14 -1.49
CA TYR A 411 -5.41 -34.02 -0.45
C TYR A 411 -5.85 -32.57 -0.21
N HIS A 412 -5.21 -31.61 -0.90
CA HIS A 412 -5.24 -30.19 -0.60
C HIS A 412 -5.54 -29.33 -1.84
N GLN A 413 -6.02 -29.94 -2.93
CA GLN A 413 -6.35 -29.20 -4.16
C GLN A 413 -7.31 -28.03 -3.92
N ASN A 414 -8.20 -28.18 -2.93
CA ASN A 414 -9.15 -27.15 -2.55
C ASN A 414 -8.48 -25.85 -2.06
N ASP A 415 -7.29 -25.94 -1.44
CA ASP A 415 -6.54 -24.79 -0.95
C ASP A 415 -6.22 -23.82 -2.12
N LEU A 416 -6.05 -24.33 -3.34
CA LEU A 416 -5.88 -23.49 -4.53
C LEU A 416 -7.22 -23.07 -5.16
N THR A 417 -8.19 -23.97 -5.26
CA THR A 417 -9.43 -23.74 -6.03
C THR A 417 -10.51 -22.97 -5.27
N PHE A 418 -10.45 -22.95 -3.94
CA PHE A 418 -11.50 -22.35 -3.09
C PHE A 418 -11.65 -20.84 -3.30
N SER A 419 -10.52 -20.14 -3.49
CA SER A 419 -10.48 -18.70 -3.78
C SER A 419 -11.40 -18.29 -4.93
N MET A 420 -11.55 -19.13 -5.96
CA MET A 420 -12.40 -18.87 -7.13
C MET A 420 -13.89 -18.87 -6.82
N THR A 421 -14.32 -19.39 -5.66
CA THR A 421 -15.73 -19.28 -5.22
C THR A 421 -16.14 -17.86 -4.87
N TYR A 422 -15.17 -17.01 -4.51
CA TYR A 422 -15.41 -15.62 -4.14
C TYR A 422 -14.53 -14.61 -4.91
N ALA A 423 -13.60 -15.03 -5.78
CA ALA A 423 -12.65 -14.16 -6.48
C ALA A 423 -13.26 -12.96 -7.26
N PHE A 424 -14.57 -12.98 -7.53
CA PHE A 424 -15.28 -11.92 -8.26
C PHE A 424 -16.28 -11.13 -7.39
N THR A 425 -16.32 -11.38 -6.08
CA THR A 425 -17.17 -10.60 -5.15
C THR A 425 -16.58 -9.22 -4.87
N GLU A 426 -15.26 -9.10 -4.94
CA GLU A 426 -14.47 -7.88 -4.76
C GLU A 426 -13.47 -7.70 -5.92
N ASN A 427 -12.85 -6.53 -6.01
CA ASN A 427 -11.71 -6.29 -6.87
C ASN A 427 -10.43 -6.68 -6.12
N PHE A 428 -10.08 -7.96 -6.18
CA PHE A 428 -8.99 -8.51 -5.36
C PHE A 428 -7.58 -8.21 -5.89
N MET A 429 -6.71 -7.75 -4.98
CA MET A 429 -5.27 -7.78 -5.13
C MET A 429 -4.73 -9.04 -4.45
N LEU A 430 -3.77 -9.73 -5.07
CA LEU A 430 -3.13 -10.94 -4.55
C LEU A 430 -1.81 -10.54 -3.86
N PRO A 431 -1.75 -10.49 -2.52
CA PRO A 431 -0.57 -9.98 -1.83
C PRO A 431 0.37 -11.11 -1.39
N PHE A 432 1.65 -10.95 -1.70
CA PHE A 432 2.74 -11.53 -0.91
C PHE A 432 3.55 -10.38 -0.32
N SER A 433 3.02 -9.82 0.77
CA SER A 433 3.52 -8.60 1.40
C SER A 433 4.63 -8.84 2.42
N HIS A 434 5.16 -7.76 2.97
CA HIS A 434 6.18 -7.75 4.02
C HIS A 434 5.81 -8.60 5.25
N ASP A 435 4.54 -8.62 5.64
CA ASP A 435 4.04 -9.39 6.79
C ASP A 435 4.20 -10.90 6.66
N GLU A 436 4.37 -11.42 5.44
CA GLU A 436 4.47 -12.85 5.17
C GLU A 436 5.90 -13.38 5.22
N VAL A 437 6.90 -12.52 5.39
CA VAL A 437 8.32 -12.87 5.35
C VAL A 437 9.10 -12.42 6.59
N VAL A 438 8.41 -12.35 7.73
CA VAL A 438 8.92 -11.91 9.05
C VAL A 438 8.43 -12.80 10.19
N TYR A 439 8.92 -12.53 11.40
CA TYR A 439 8.44 -13.13 12.66
C TYR A 439 8.43 -14.66 12.67
N GLY A 440 9.42 -15.30 12.03
CA GLY A 440 9.52 -16.76 11.99
C GLY A 440 8.68 -17.43 10.90
N LYS A 441 7.98 -16.64 10.06
CA LYS A 441 7.20 -17.17 8.93
C LYS A 441 8.08 -17.65 7.77
N GLN A 442 9.38 -17.38 7.78
CA GLN A 442 10.35 -17.62 6.71
C GLN A 442 10.13 -16.76 5.46
N SER A 443 11.17 -16.59 4.63
CA SER A 443 11.03 -16.02 3.28
C SER A 443 10.15 -16.88 2.38
N ILE A 444 9.58 -16.31 1.31
CA ILE A 444 8.80 -17.08 0.34
C ILE A 444 9.62 -18.25 -0.24
N ALA A 445 10.91 -18.04 -0.51
CA ALA A 445 11.80 -19.09 -1.01
C ALA A 445 11.96 -20.25 -0.02
N ASN A 446 12.07 -19.95 1.28
CA ASN A 446 12.26 -20.99 2.30
C ASN A 446 10.98 -21.72 2.70
N LYS A 447 9.80 -21.15 2.44
CA LYS A 447 8.52 -21.86 2.54
C LYS A 447 8.39 -23.00 1.52
N MET A 448 9.17 -23.00 0.44
CA MET A 448 9.07 -24.02 -0.60
C MET A 448 9.70 -25.36 -0.16
N THR A 449 9.10 -26.46 -0.58
CA THR A 449 9.52 -27.82 -0.24
C THR A 449 10.43 -28.46 -1.29
N GLY A 450 11.14 -29.52 -0.89
CA GLY A 450 12.02 -30.30 -1.75
C GLY A 450 13.51 -29.95 -1.63
N ASP A 451 14.31 -30.52 -2.54
CA ASP A 451 15.71 -30.11 -2.73
C ASP A 451 15.82 -28.68 -3.29
N GLU A 452 17.05 -28.16 -3.41
CA GLU A 452 17.28 -26.78 -3.88
C GLU A 452 16.60 -26.49 -5.22
N TRP A 453 16.73 -27.41 -6.20
CA TRP A 453 16.11 -27.22 -7.51
C TRP A 453 14.58 -27.19 -7.38
N GLN A 454 14.00 -28.11 -6.61
CA GLN A 454 12.56 -28.17 -6.36
C GLN A 454 12.04 -26.93 -5.61
N LYS A 455 12.80 -26.36 -4.68
CA LYS A 455 12.43 -25.12 -3.99
C LYS A 455 12.28 -23.97 -4.98
N PHE A 456 13.27 -23.76 -5.84
CA PHE A 456 13.19 -22.72 -6.86
C PHE A 456 12.15 -23.03 -7.94
N ALA A 457 11.93 -24.31 -8.30
CA ALA A 457 10.84 -24.69 -9.21
C ALA A 457 9.46 -24.40 -8.61
N ASN A 458 9.23 -24.74 -7.34
CA ASN A 458 8.03 -24.36 -6.60
C ASN A 458 7.85 -22.85 -6.54
N LEU A 459 8.92 -22.08 -6.34
CA LEU A 459 8.84 -20.63 -6.31
C LEU A 459 8.41 -20.05 -7.67
N ARG A 460 8.96 -20.54 -8.78
CA ARG A 460 8.53 -20.13 -10.12
C ARG A 460 7.10 -20.55 -10.42
N LEU A 461 6.70 -21.75 -9.98
CA LEU A 461 5.32 -22.24 -10.08
C LEU A 461 4.34 -21.36 -9.30
N LEU A 462 4.69 -20.97 -8.07
CA LEU A 462 3.91 -20.07 -7.24
C LEU A 462 3.68 -18.73 -7.94
N TYR A 463 4.75 -18.11 -8.44
CA TYR A 463 4.64 -16.84 -9.15
C TYR A 463 3.93 -16.96 -10.49
N GLY A 464 4.17 -18.03 -11.24
CA GLY A 464 3.42 -18.33 -12.46
C GLY A 464 1.93 -18.42 -12.18
N TYR A 465 1.53 -19.15 -11.12
CA TYR A 465 0.14 -19.29 -10.70
C TYR A 465 -0.45 -17.94 -10.27
N MET A 466 0.25 -17.17 -9.44
CA MET A 466 -0.17 -15.83 -9.00
C MET A 466 -0.45 -14.91 -10.18
N PHE A 467 0.45 -14.88 -11.18
CA PHE A 467 0.32 -14.00 -12.35
C PHE A 467 -0.81 -14.41 -13.30
N THR A 468 -1.13 -15.71 -13.37
CA THR A 468 -2.22 -16.22 -14.20
C THR A 468 -3.55 -16.35 -13.48
N HIS A 469 -3.60 -16.26 -12.15
CA HIS A 469 -4.83 -16.16 -11.37
C HIS A 469 -5.52 -14.79 -11.57
N PRO A 470 -6.87 -14.69 -11.50
CA PRO A 470 -7.58 -13.40 -11.49
C PRO A 470 -7.16 -12.49 -10.32
N GLY A 471 -7.31 -11.17 -10.49
CA GLY A 471 -6.88 -10.15 -9.52
C GLY A 471 -5.50 -9.53 -9.83
N THR A 472 -5.18 -8.43 -9.16
CA THR A 472 -3.92 -7.69 -9.34
C THR A 472 -2.79 -8.29 -8.51
N LYS A 473 -1.52 -7.90 -8.74
CA LYS A 473 -0.34 -8.57 -8.14
C LYS A 473 0.40 -7.64 -7.19
N LEU A 474 0.80 -8.13 -6.02
CA LEU A 474 1.71 -7.44 -5.11
C LEU A 474 2.78 -8.40 -4.60
N LEU A 475 4.04 -7.98 -4.70
CA LEU A 475 5.19 -8.74 -4.24
C LEU A 475 6.13 -7.84 -3.44
N PHE A 476 6.46 -8.25 -2.22
CA PHE A 476 7.41 -7.54 -1.38
C PHE A 476 8.85 -7.77 -1.81
N MET A 477 9.63 -6.70 -1.73
CA MET A 477 11.06 -6.68 -2.04
C MET A 477 11.85 -7.83 -1.39
N GLY A 478 12.78 -8.41 -2.12
CA GLY A 478 13.52 -9.62 -1.74
C GLY A 478 12.89 -10.89 -2.32
N SER A 479 11.57 -10.94 -2.40
CA SER A 479 10.85 -12.13 -2.89
C SER A 479 11.06 -12.36 -4.39
N GLU A 480 11.28 -11.29 -5.16
CA GLU A 480 11.43 -11.30 -6.62
C GLU A 480 12.75 -11.90 -7.12
N PHE A 481 13.76 -12.04 -6.26
CA PHE A 481 14.98 -12.80 -6.55
C PHE A 481 15.14 -14.03 -5.63
N GLY A 482 14.10 -14.35 -4.87
CA GLY A 482 14.08 -15.49 -3.97
C GLY A 482 15.06 -15.36 -2.81
N GLN A 483 15.08 -14.21 -2.12
CA GLN A 483 15.88 -14.03 -0.91
C GLN A 483 15.66 -15.19 0.07
N SER A 484 16.75 -15.72 0.62
CA SER A 484 16.70 -16.85 1.54
C SER A 484 16.28 -16.43 2.94
N ASP A 485 16.92 -15.41 3.52
CA ASP A 485 16.59 -14.96 4.87
C ASP A 485 15.26 -14.21 4.92
N GLU A 486 14.62 -14.22 6.09
CA GLU A 486 13.52 -13.31 6.41
C GLU A 486 13.94 -11.86 6.22
N TRP A 487 12.94 -11.02 5.94
CA TRP A 487 13.18 -9.60 5.88
C TRP A 487 13.61 -9.07 7.26
N ASN A 488 14.65 -8.25 7.26
CA ASN A 488 15.14 -7.56 8.45
C ASN A 488 15.34 -6.08 8.10
N PHE A 489 14.52 -5.21 8.70
CA PHE A 489 14.53 -3.77 8.45
C PHE A 489 15.86 -3.08 8.83
N GLU A 490 16.70 -3.72 9.66
CA GLU A 490 17.99 -3.17 10.11
C GLU A 490 19.11 -3.29 9.08
N LYS A 491 18.98 -4.20 8.10
CA LYS A 491 20.00 -4.46 7.06
C LYS A 491 19.48 -4.20 5.66
N SER A 492 20.39 -4.19 4.68
CA SER A 492 20.06 -4.26 3.26
C SER A 492 19.47 -5.63 2.92
N LEU A 493 18.65 -5.70 1.87
CA LEU A 493 18.37 -6.97 1.19
C LEU A 493 19.67 -7.67 0.76
N ASP A 494 19.61 -8.99 0.63
CA ASP A 494 20.75 -9.86 0.36
C ASP A 494 21.11 -9.85 -1.15
N TRP A 495 21.42 -8.67 -1.70
CA TRP A 495 21.73 -8.46 -3.12
C TRP A 495 22.84 -9.35 -3.68
N HIS A 496 23.76 -9.81 -2.82
CA HIS A 496 24.82 -10.75 -3.19
C HIS A 496 24.28 -12.08 -3.70
N LEU A 497 23.04 -12.46 -3.40
CA LEU A 497 22.41 -13.69 -3.90
C LEU A 497 22.25 -13.69 -5.42
N LEU A 498 22.15 -12.50 -6.04
CA LEU A 498 22.11 -12.35 -7.50
C LEU A 498 23.43 -12.72 -8.21
N GLN A 499 24.46 -13.17 -7.50
CA GLN A 499 25.63 -13.80 -8.13
C GLN A 499 25.37 -15.28 -8.51
N TYR A 500 24.39 -15.92 -7.86
CA TYR A 500 24.06 -17.34 -8.06
C TYR A 500 22.89 -17.52 -9.04
N ASP A 501 22.92 -18.62 -9.79
CA ASP A 501 22.08 -18.78 -10.99
C ASP A 501 20.59 -18.95 -10.67
N TYR A 502 20.23 -19.64 -9.58
CA TYR A 502 18.81 -19.79 -9.22
C TYR A 502 18.16 -18.45 -8.87
N HIS A 503 18.80 -17.60 -8.09
CA HIS A 503 18.28 -16.28 -7.73
C HIS A 503 18.15 -15.36 -8.95
N LYS A 504 19.15 -15.36 -9.85
CA LYS A 504 19.04 -14.70 -11.16
C LYS A 504 17.85 -15.24 -11.97
N GLY A 505 17.66 -16.56 -11.96
CA GLY A 505 16.55 -17.24 -12.63
C GLY A 505 15.19 -16.82 -12.10
N ILE A 506 15.03 -16.61 -10.79
CA ILE A 506 13.78 -16.07 -10.21
C ILE A 506 13.56 -14.62 -10.61
N LYS A 507 14.60 -13.77 -10.55
CA LYS A 507 14.50 -12.38 -11.03
C LYS A 507 14.09 -12.32 -12.50
N GLN A 508 14.66 -13.19 -13.32
CA GLN A 508 14.31 -13.30 -14.74
C GLN A 508 12.88 -13.83 -14.93
N THR A 509 12.44 -14.79 -14.11
CA THR A 509 11.05 -15.29 -14.10
C THR A 509 10.06 -14.16 -13.84
N ILE A 510 10.29 -13.34 -12.80
CA ILE A 510 9.43 -12.19 -12.49
C ILE A 510 9.44 -11.16 -13.61
N THR A 511 10.63 -10.88 -14.17
CA THR A 511 10.78 -9.95 -15.30
C THR A 511 9.93 -10.38 -16.49
N ASP A 512 10.02 -11.65 -16.88
CA ASP A 512 9.27 -12.17 -18.02
C ASP A 512 7.79 -12.40 -17.71
N LEU A 513 7.42 -12.67 -16.45
CA LEU A 513 6.02 -12.70 -15.99
C LEU A 513 5.38 -11.30 -16.07
N ASN A 514 6.08 -10.26 -15.66
CA ASN A 514 5.62 -8.88 -15.82
C ASN A 514 5.43 -8.52 -17.30
N GLN A 515 6.33 -8.97 -18.18
CA GLN A 515 6.16 -8.79 -19.63
C GLN A 515 4.98 -9.59 -20.18
N LEU A 516 4.82 -10.86 -19.78
CA LEU A 516 3.66 -11.68 -20.14
C LEU A 516 2.36 -10.98 -19.72
N TYR A 517 2.30 -10.49 -18.49
CA TYR A 517 1.13 -9.82 -17.93
C TYR A 517 0.77 -8.54 -18.70
N LYS A 518 1.75 -7.70 -19.04
CA LYS A 518 1.52 -6.45 -19.80
C LYS A 518 1.14 -6.70 -21.26
N ASN A 519 1.68 -7.74 -21.89
CA ASN A 519 1.52 -7.98 -23.32
C ASN A 519 0.29 -8.82 -23.67
N ASN A 520 -0.41 -9.40 -22.68
CA ASN A 520 -1.53 -10.31 -22.94
C ASN A 520 -2.80 -9.82 -22.24
N PRO A 521 -3.73 -9.17 -22.97
CA PRO A 521 -4.94 -8.56 -22.41
C PRO A 521 -5.82 -9.49 -21.57
N ALA A 522 -5.85 -10.79 -21.90
CA ALA A 522 -6.59 -11.79 -21.14
C ALA A 522 -6.19 -11.91 -19.66
N LEU A 523 -5.00 -11.46 -19.29
CA LEU A 523 -4.54 -11.51 -17.90
C LEU A 523 -5.04 -10.35 -17.05
N TYR A 524 -5.50 -9.23 -17.63
CA TYR A 524 -5.87 -8.03 -16.87
C TYR A 524 -7.23 -7.39 -17.24
N GLU A 525 -7.68 -7.44 -18.50
CA GLU A 525 -8.88 -6.70 -18.94
C GLU A 525 -10.16 -7.10 -18.20
N LYS A 526 -10.29 -8.37 -17.85
CA LYS A 526 -11.46 -8.96 -17.17
C LYS A 526 -11.11 -9.57 -15.81
N GLN A 527 -10.04 -9.12 -15.16
CA GLN A 527 -9.51 -9.76 -13.94
C GLN A 527 -10.47 -9.74 -12.74
N PHE A 528 -11.49 -8.88 -12.76
CA PHE A 528 -12.52 -8.77 -11.71
C PHE A 528 -13.92 -9.24 -12.15
N SER A 529 -14.02 -9.89 -13.31
CA SER A 529 -15.27 -10.45 -13.83
C SER A 529 -15.16 -11.95 -14.00
N GLY A 530 -16.21 -12.68 -13.63
CA GLY A 530 -16.31 -14.12 -13.88
C GLY A 530 -16.21 -14.49 -15.36
N GLU A 531 -16.51 -13.56 -16.27
CA GLU A 531 -16.34 -13.77 -17.71
C GLU A 531 -14.87 -13.87 -18.15
N GLY A 532 -13.93 -13.38 -17.33
CA GLY A 532 -12.49 -13.38 -17.60
C GLY A 532 -11.78 -14.70 -17.31
N PHE A 533 -12.49 -15.69 -16.76
CA PHE A 533 -11.92 -16.95 -16.30
C PHE A 533 -12.84 -18.14 -16.62
N GLU A 534 -12.26 -19.29 -16.96
CA GLU A 534 -13.00 -20.53 -17.11
C GLU A 534 -12.13 -21.73 -16.73
N TRP A 535 -12.59 -22.60 -15.84
CA TRP A 535 -11.89 -23.86 -15.57
C TRP A 535 -11.95 -24.78 -16.80
N ILE A 536 -10.82 -25.42 -17.13
CA ILE A 536 -10.80 -26.58 -18.02
C ILE A 536 -10.96 -27.82 -17.16
N ASN A 537 -10.04 -28.03 -16.22
CA ASN A 537 -10.11 -29.09 -15.23
C ASN A 537 -9.47 -28.62 -13.92
N TYR A 538 -10.26 -28.65 -12.85
CA TYR A 538 -9.82 -28.35 -11.48
C TYR A 538 -9.89 -29.57 -10.55
N SER A 539 -10.40 -30.71 -11.04
CA SER A 539 -10.71 -31.90 -10.24
C SER A 539 -9.60 -32.96 -10.27
N ASP A 540 -8.55 -32.80 -11.08
CA ASP A 540 -7.40 -33.73 -11.10
C ASP A 540 -6.46 -33.54 -9.90
N HIS A 541 -7.02 -33.72 -8.72
CA HIS A 541 -6.29 -33.68 -7.47
C HIS A 541 -5.29 -34.83 -7.35
N GLN A 542 -5.55 -36.01 -7.94
CA GLN A 542 -4.64 -37.17 -7.88
C GLN A 542 -3.27 -36.84 -8.47
N ASN A 543 -3.25 -36.06 -9.54
CA ASN A 543 -2.03 -35.61 -10.18
C ASN A 543 -1.56 -34.23 -9.72
N ALA A 544 -2.37 -33.55 -8.90
CA ALA A 544 -2.24 -32.15 -8.54
C ALA A 544 -1.97 -31.28 -9.77
N VAL A 545 -2.90 -31.33 -10.73
CA VAL A 545 -2.88 -30.52 -11.96
C VAL A 545 -4.10 -29.62 -11.99
N LEU A 546 -3.89 -28.36 -12.38
CA LEU A 546 -4.96 -27.42 -12.67
C LEU A 546 -4.83 -26.93 -14.11
N SER A 547 -5.95 -26.77 -14.80
CA SER A 547 -5.99 -26.14 -16.12
C SER A 547 -7.19 -25.22 -16.26
N TYR A 548 -6.97 -24.06 -16.88
CA TYR A 548 -7.98 -23.02 -17.02
C TYR A 548 -7.68 -22.09 -18.20
N ILE A 549 -8.66 -21.27 -18.54
CA ILE A 549 -8.60 -20.26 -19.58
C ILE A 549 -8.71 -18.89 -18.94
N ARG A 550 -7.78 -17.99 -19.30
CA ARG A 550 -7.89 -16.56 -19.07
C ARG A 550 -8.42 -15.90 -20.33
N LYS A 551 -9.39 -15.00 -20.20
CA LYS A 551 -10.12 -14.42 -21.32
C LYS A 551 -10.00 -12.91 -21.38
N GLY A 552 -9.69 -12.41 -22.57
CA GLY A 552 -9.69 -10.99 -22.87
C GLY A 552 -11.04 -10.51 -23.40
N ASN A 553 -11.05 -9.27 -23.90
CA ASN A 553 -12.15 -8.74 -24.69
C ASN A 553 -12.23 -9.39 -26.07
N ASP A 554 -11.09 -9.67 -26.71
CA ASP A 554 -11.00 -10.46 -27.95
C ASP A 554 -10.70 -11.94 -27.62
N GLU A 555 -11.51 -12.86 -28.15
CA GLU A 555 -11.34 -14.31 -27.97
C GLU A 555 -10.02 -14.87 -28.56
N LYS A 556 -9.35 -14.12 -29.44
CA LYS A 556 -8.02 -14.46 -29.96
C LYS A 556 -6.92 -14.25 -28.92
N GLU A 557 -7.15 -13.38 -27.94
CA GLU A 557 -6.22 -13.10 -26.86
C GLU A 557 -6.36 -14.07 -25.69
N ASN A 558 -7.33 -15.00 -25.76
CA ASN A 558 -7.54 -16.00 -24.72
C ASN A 558 -6.29 -16.88 -24.54
N LEU A 559 -5.94 -17.14 -23.29
CA LEU A 559 -4.79 -17.95 -22.91
C LEU A 559 -5.25 -19.22 -22.22
N VAL A 560 -4.64 -20.35 -22.58
CA VAL A 560 -4.76 -21.61 -21.83
C VAL A 560 -3.60 -21.70 -20.87
N VAL A 561 -3.90 -21.98 -19.60
CA VAL A 561 -2.92 -22.11 -18.53
C VAL A 561 -3.01 -23.52 -17.96
N VAL A 562 -1.85 -24.16 -17.78
CA VAL A 562 -1.75 -25.48 -17.16
C VAL A 562 -0.67 -25.45 -16.09
N CYS A 563 -1.03 -25.86 -14.88
CA CYS A 563 -0.16 -25.90 -13.70
C CYS A 563 0.04 -27.35 -13.27
N ASN A 564 1.29 -27.82 -13.18
CA ASN A 564 1.65 -29.12 -12.61
C ASN A 564 2.32 -28.90 -11.26
N PHE A 565 1.64 -29.25 -10.17
CA PHE A 565 2.11 -29.04 -8.80
C PHE A 565 2.92 -30.21 -8.23
N THR A 566 3.42 -31.11 -9.08
CA THR A 566 4.27 -32.24 -8.69
C THR A 566 5.59 -32.25 -9.47
N PRO A 567 6.68 -32.83 -8.91
CA PRO A 567 7.95 -32.96 -9.62
C PRO A 567 7.94 -34.05 -10.70
N VAL A 568 6.80 -34.68 -10.95
CA VAL A 568 6.65 -35.73 -11.96
C VAL A 568 6.33 -35.09 -13.30
N VAL A 569 7.16 -35.36 -14.30
CA VAL A 569 6.89 -35.03 -15.71
C VAL A 569 5.69 -35.84 -16.18
N ARG A 570 4.72 -35.19 -16.81
CA ARG A 570 3.51 -35.88 -17.32
C ARG A 570 3.50 -35.83 -18.84
N GLU A 571 3.93 -36.92 -19.46
CA GLU A 571 3.86 -37.08 -20.91
C GLU A 571 2.44 -37.41 -21.37
N ASN A 572 2.07 -36.98 -22.58
CA ASN A 572 0.77 -37.27 -23.19
C ASN A 572 -0.42 -36.92 -22.29
N TYR A 573 -0.30 -35.86 -21.49
CA TYR A 573 -1.35 -35.41 -20.59
C TYR A 573 -2.39 -34.63 -21.40
N ARG A 574 -3.62 -35.13 -21.42
CA ARG A 574 -4.69 -34.59 -22.26
C ARG A 574 -5.54 -33.58 -21.49
N ILE A 575 -5.85 -32.44 -22.12
CA ILE A 575 -6.78 -31.43 -21.60
C ILE A 575 -7.82 -31.07 -22.66
N GLY A 576 -9.03 -30.73 -22.23
CA GLY A 576 -10.07 -30.22 -23.10
C GLY A 576 -9.80 -28.79 -23.59
N ILE A 577 -10.13 -28.49 -24.86
CA ILE A 577 -9.96 -27.17 -25.48
C ILE A 577 -11.31 -26.74 -26.10
N PRO A 578 -11.73 -25.46 -26.00
CA PRO A 578 -13.07 -25.03 -26.44
C PRO A 578 -13.26 -25.04 -27.96
N LYS A 579 -12.18 -24.87 -28.74
CA LYS A 579 -12.27 -24.73 -30.19
C LYS A 579 -11.14 -25.48 -30.90
N LYS A 580 -11.41 -25.91 -32.13
CA LYS A 580 -10.38 -26.39 -33.04
C LYS A 580 -9.39 -25.25 -33.33
N GLY A 581 -8.12 -25.59 -33.44
CA GLY A 581 -7.08 -24.61 -33.73
C GLY A 581 -5.71 -25.14 -33.41
N LYS A 582 -4.84 -24.23 -33.03
CA LYS A 582 -3.46 -24.50 -32.67
C LYS A 582 -3.13 -23.83 -31.34
N LEU A 583 -2.31 -24.47 -30.53
CA LEU A 583 -1.72 -23.86 -29.34
C LEU A 583 -0.24 -23.56 -29.58
N LYS A 584 0.21 -22.42 -29.08
CA LYS A 584 1.63 -22.06 -29.04
C LYS A 584 2.01 -21.77 -27.59
N GLU A 585 2.98 -22.51 -27.07
CA GLU A 585 3.59 -22.23 -25.77
C GLU A 585 4.26 -20.85 -25.83
N ILE A 586 3.78 -19.90 -25.03
CA ILE A 586 4.31 -18.53 -24.95
C ILE A 586 5.06 -18.26 -23.66
N PHE A 587 4.84 -19.08 -22.63
CA PHE A 587 5.55 -19.00 -21.37
C PHE A 587 5.61 -20.37 -20.68
N ASN A 588 6.74 -20.67 -20.04
CA ASN A 588 6.98 -21.92 -19.33
C ASN A 588 7.97 -21.68 -18.19
N THR A 589 7.51 -21.83 -16.95
CA THR A 589 8.36 -21.61 -15.77
C THR A 589 9.47 -22.64 -15.60
N ASP A 590 9.45 -23.76 -16.34
CA ASP A 590 10.51 -24.77 -16.35
C ASP A 590 11.58 -24.52 -17.43
N SER A 591 11.54 -23.38 -18.11
CA SER A 591 12.63 -22.97 -19.01
C SER A 591 13.98 -22.97 -18.30
N SER A 592 15.02 -23.44 -19.00
CA SER A 592 16.40 -23.42 -18.49
C SER A 592 16.92 -22.00 -18.23
N LEU A 593 16.34 -20.98 -18.90
CA LEU A 593 16.59 -19.56 -18.62
C LEU A 593 16.30 -19.20 -17.15
N TYR A 594 15.34 -19.88 -16.53
CA TYR A 594 14.92 -19.66 -15.16
C TYR A 594 15.52 -20.67 -14.16
N GLY A 595 16.42 -21.54 -14.62
CA GLY A 595 16.94 -22.66 -13.83
C GLY A 595 15.99 -23.87 -13.76
N GLY A 596 15.06 -24.00 -14.72
CA GLY A 596 14.22 -25.20 -14.87
C GLY A 596 14.92 -26.33 -15.64
N SER A 597 14.22 -27.46 -15.79
CA SER A 597 14.75 -28.65 -16.46
C SER A 597 14.76 -28.56 -17.99
N GLY A 598 14.05 -27.58 -18.56
CA GLY A 598 14.00 -27.31 -19.99
C GLY A 598 13.00 -28.18 -20.76
N ILE A 599 12.06 -28.84 -20.06
CA ILE A 599 10.99 -29.60 -20.71
C ILE A 599 9.98 -28.60 -21.29
N THR A 600 9.67 -28.76 -22.58
CA THR A 600 8.82 -27.83 -23.34
C THR A 600 8.01 -28.57 -24.39
N ASN A 601 6.87 -28.00 -24.77
CA ASN A 601 6.10 -28.43 -25.93
C ASN A 601 6.55 -27.63 -27.15
N SER A 602 7.45 -28.22 -27.94
CA SER A 602 8.07 -27.53 -29.08
C SER A 602 7.09 -27.27 -30.23
N GLY A 603 7.13 -26.03 -30.75
CA GLY A 603 6.42 -25.65 -31.97
C GLY A 603 4.94 -25.32 -31.74
N THR A 604 4.14 -25.54 -32.77
CA THR A 604 2.70 -25.25 -32.74
C THR A 604 1.92 -26.55 -32.64
N LEU A 605 1.22 -26.71 -31.52
CA LEU A 605 0.53 -27.94 -31.16
C LEU A 605 -0.87 -27.93 -31.77
N LYS A 606 -1.24 -29.02 -32.45
CA LYS A 606 -2.53 -29.11 -33.13
C LYS A 606 -3.59 -29.65 -32.17
N VAL A 607 -4.73 -28.98 -32.11
CA VAL A 607 -5.89 -29.44 -31.35
C VAL A 607 -6.60 -30.57 -32.10
N ASP A 608 -6.85 -31.68 -31.40
CA ASP A 608 -7.55 -32.86 -31.90
C ASP A 608 -9.07 -32.71 -31.75
N SER A 609 -9.83 -33.33 -32.65
CA SER A 609 -11.28 -33.54 -32.50
C SER A 609 -11.56 -34.80 -31.68
N SER A 610 -11.02 -34.83 -30.46
CA SER A 610 -11.16 -35.93 -29.50
C SER A 610 -11.79 -35.37 -28.22
N PRO A 611 -13.02 -35.78 -27.85
CA PRO A 611 -13.67 -35.23 -26.67
C PRO A 611 -12.94 -35.52 -25.36
N TYR A 612 -12.76 -34.50 -24.51
CA TYR A 612 -12.14 -34.60 -23.18
C TYR A 612 -12.56 -33.43 -22.30
N ASP A 613 -12.55 -33.57 -20.96
CA ASP A 613 -13.02 -32.55 -19.98
C ASP A 613 -14.39 -31.92 -20.33
N GLY A 614 -15.31 -32.71 -20.90
CA GLY A 614 -16.63 -32.22 -21.32
C GLY A 614 -16.62 -31.30 -22.54
N ARG A 615 -15.54 -31.27 -23.33
CA ARG A 615 -15.39 -30.47 -24.56
C ARG A 615 -15.21 -31.38 -25.78
N ASP A 616 -15.57 -30.87 -26.96
CA ASP A 616 -15.47 -31.61 -28.23
C ASP A 616 -14.02 -31.77 -28.75
N TYR A 617 -13.13 -30.91 -28.28
CA TYR A 617 -11.73 -30.87 -28.71
C TYR A 617 -10.79 -31.03 -27.52
N SER A 618 -9.60 -31.56 -27.77
CA SER A 618 -8.56 -31.71 -26.75
C SER A 618 -7.17 -31.69 -27.35
N ILE A 619 -6.17 -31.65 -26.50
CA ILE A 619 -4.77 -31.68 -26.90
C ILE A 619 -3.94 -32.46 -25.87
N GLU A 620 -2.95 -33.19 -26.34
CA GLU A 620 -1.94 -33.83 -25.49
C GLU A 620 -0.74 -32.91 -25.33
N LEU A 621 -0.31 -32.74 -24.08
CA LEU A 621 0.83 -31.92 -23.68
C LEU A 621 1.80 -32.76 -22.84
N THR A 622 3.07 -32.43 -22.92
CA THR A 622 4.05 -32.83 -21.91
C THR A 622 4.08 -31.74 -20.85
N LEU A 623 3.61 -32.05 -19.64
CA LEU A 623 3.63 -31.11 -18.53
C LEU A 623 4.99 -31.15 -17.82
N PRO A 624 5.75 -30.03 -17.80
CA PRO A 624 7.01 -29.97 -17.08
C PRO A 624 6.78 -30.12 -15.55
N PRO A 625 7.80 -30.57 -14.81
CA PRO A 625 7.71 -30.76 -13.37
C PRO A 625 7.62 -29.42 -12.64
N LEU A 626 6.78 -29.30 -11.61
CA LEU A 626 6.63 -28.10 -10.77
C LEU A 626 6.56 -26.80 -11.61
N SER A 627 5.58 -26.71 -12.51
CA SER A 627 5.58 -25.66 -13.53
C SER A 627 4.21 -25.10 -13.88
N VAL A 628 4.21 -23.86 -14.37
CA VAL A 628 3.11 -23.24 -15.10
C VAL A 628 3.53 -23.09 -16.56
N THR A 629 2.66 -23.56 -17.45
CA THR A 629 2.79 -23.35 -18.90
C THR A 629 1.58 -22.56 -19.40
N VAL A 630 1.84 -21.60 -20.29
CA VAL A 630 0.83 -20.69 -20.84
C VAL A 630 0.87 -20.78 -22.36
N TYR A 631 -0.30 -20.93 -22.97
CA TYR A 631 -0.46 -21.10 -24.40
C TYR A 631 -1.40 -20.05 -24.97
N SER A 632 -1.02 -19.46 -26.09
CA SER A 632 -1.93 -18.68 -26.93
C SER A 632 -2.72 -19.60 -27.86
N ILE A 633 -3.99 -19.25 -28.12
CA ILE A 633 -4.86 -20.00 -29.03
C ILE A 633 -4.83 -19.34 -30.42
N ALA A 634 -4.28 -20.04 -31.42
CA ALA A 634 -4.15 -19.60 -32.80
C ALA A 634 -5.16 -20.26 -33.75
#